data_AF-A0A3N5LZB7-F1
#
_entry.id   AF-A0A3N5LZB7-F1
#
_cell.length_a   1.000
_cell.length_b   1.000
_cell.length_c   1.000
_cell.angle_alpha   90.00
_cell.angle_beta   90.00
_cell.angle_gamma   90.00
#
_symmetry.space_group_name_H-M   'P 1'
#
loop_
_entity.id
_entity.type
_entity.pdbx_description
1 polymer ?
#
loop_
_entity_poly.entity_id
_entity_poly.type
_entity_poly.pdbx_seq_one_letter_code
_entity_poly.pdbx_strand_id
1 'polypeptide(L)'
;LQLVVVDEQHRFGVDQRATLRSKGDNPHLLVMTATPIPRSLALTVYGDLDLSVMDEMPPGRQAIDTHVFFPRERERAYALIRSQLQLGRQAFIIYPLVEESENSESLAAVEEYERLQKTIFPQYTLGLLHGRMKTEEKDDVMRRFRDREIHILVSTSVVEVGVDVPNATIMLIEGANHFGLAQLHQFRGRVGRGQDKSFCLLIPDTADAVENERLAAMVETNDGFVLAERDLEQRGPGDFLGTRQSGYSELRLASLTDIHLIEKARRLAQSLFEQDPELARPEHRILAAAVQRFWGDRQGDIS
;
A
#
# COMPACT_ATOMS: atom_id res chain seq x y z
N LEU A 1 -3.61 29.79 -4.50
CA LEU A 1 -3.86 28.34 -4.41
C LEU A 1 -4.81 28.13 -3.23
N GLN A 2 -5.97 27.47 -3.43
CA GLN A 2 -6.99 27.31 -2.37
C GLN A 2 -7.22 25.86 -1.95
N LEU A 3 -6.89 24.88 -2.81
CA LEU A 3 -7.04 23.45 -2.55
C LEU A 3 -5.83 22.70 -3.11
N VAL A 4 -5.33 21.73 -2.34
CA VAL A 4 -4.28 20.78 -2.73
C VAL A 4 -4.84 19.38 -2.53
N VAL A 5 -4.78 18.56 -3.58
CA VAL A 5 -5.15 17.14 -3.51
C VAL A 5 -3.88 16.31 -3.73
N VAL A 6 -3.56 15.45 -2.77
CA VAL A 6 -2.42 14.52 -2.84
C VAL A 6 -2.97 13.10 -2.88
N ASP A 7 -2.59 12.35 -3.91
CA ASP A 7 -2.93 10.93 -4.05
C ASP A 7 -1.70 10.06 -3.76
N GLU A 8 -1.91 8.90 -3.15
CA GLU A 8 -0.88 7.97 -2.67
C GLU A 8 0.21 8.64 -1.80
N GLN A 9 -0.23 9.23 -0.68
CA GLN A 9 0.60 10.10 0.17
C GLN A 9 1.94 9.52 0.62
N HIS A 10 2.05 8.20 0.73
CA HIS A 10 3.27 7.53 1.19
C HIS A 10 4.46 7.77 0.25
N ARG A 11 4.20 8.23 -0.99
CA ARG A 11 5.22 8.63 -1.96
C ARG A 11 5.75 10.05 -1.78
N PHE A 12 5.09 10.87 -0.96
CA PHE A 12 5.44 12.28 -0.75
C PHE A 12 6.09 12.49 0.62
N GLY A 13 7.32 13.00 0.62
CA GLY A 13 8.03 13.38 1.83
C GLY A 13 7.42 14.62 2.50
N VAL A 14 7.70 14.81 3.78
CA VAL A 14 7.20 15.93 4.60
C VAL A 14 7.52 17.29 3.95
N ASP A 15 8.75 17.47 3.46
CA ASP A 15 9.21 18.73 2.87
C ASP A 15 8.47 19.09 1.57
N GLN A 16 8.06 18.10 0.80
CA GLN A 16 7.26 18.32 -0.41
C GLN A 16 5.86 18.83 -0.06
N ARG A 17 5.29 18.37 1.06
CA ARG A 17 3.99 18.85 1.58
C ARG A 17 4.08 20.28 2.10
N ALA A 18 5.12 20.60 2.87
CA ALA A 18 5.39 21.96 3.33
C ALA A 18 5.57 22.93 2.15
N THR A 19 6.25 22.49 1.09
CA THR A 19 6.42 23.28 -0.14
C THR A 19 5.12 23.50 -0.91
N LEU A 20 4.17 22.57 -0.86
CA LEU A 20 2.85 22.75 -1.48
C LEU A 20 1.97 23.72 -0.69
N ARG A 21 2.04 23.67 0.65
CA ARG A 21 1.33 24.61 1.53
C ARG A 21 1.85 26.04 1.37
N SER A 22 3.17 26.25 1.29
CA SER A 22 3.77 27.58 1.16
C SER A 22 3.46 28.30 -0.16
N LYS A 23 2.88 27.61 -1.15
CA LYS A 23 2.41 28.20 -2.41
C LYS A 23 1.06 28.93 -2.30
N GLY A 24 0.40 28.86 -1.15
CA GLY A 24 -0.85 29.56 -0.87
C GLY A 24 -0.91 30.06 0.57
N ASP A 25 -1.87 30.93 0.84
CA ASP A 25 -2.21 31.31 2.21
C ASP A 25 -3.19 30.26 2.76
N ASN A 26 -2.67 29.33 3.55
CA ASN A 26 -3.38 28.20 4.18
C ASN A 26 -4.39 27.46 3.26
N PRO A 27 -3.93 26.80 2.17
CA PRO A 27 -4.83 26.09 1.27
C PRO A 27 -5.45 24.85 1.94
N HIS A 28 -6.70 24.53 1.59
CA HIS A 28 -7.32 23.27 1.98
C HIS A 28 -6.49 22.09 1.47
N LEU A 29 -6.29 21.06 2.31
CA LEU A 29 -5.49 19.89 1.97
C LEU A 29 -6.36 18.63 2.05
N LEU A 30 -6.47 17.93 0.93
CA LEU A 30 -7.08 16.60 0.86
C LEU A 30 -5.99 15.58 0.53
N VAL A 31 -5.85 14.58 1.39
CA VAL A 31 -4.87 13.50 1.22
C VAL A 31 -5.62 12.19 1.03
N MET A 32 -5.29 11.46 -0.04
CA MET A 32 -5.90 10.17 -0.38
C MET A 32 -4.81 9.10 -0.43
N THR A 33 -5.18 7.87 -0.09
CA THR A 33 -4.28 6.72 -0.16
C THR A 33 -5.11 5.46 -0.40
N ALA A 34 -4.67 4.59 -1.30
CA ALA A 34 -5.29 3.30 -1.51
C ALA A 34 -4.75 2.26 -0.52
N THR A 35 -3.56 2.50 0.06
CA THR A 35 -3.08 1.67 1.16
C THR A 35 -3.97 1.87 2.38
N PRO A 36 -4.57 0.81 2.91
CA PRO A 36 -5.21 0.88 4.21
C PRO A 36 -4.12 1.24 5.23
N ILE A 37 -4.22 2.42 5.83
CA ILE A 37 -3.39 2.79 6.97
C ILE A 37 -4.08 2.21 8.20
N PRO A 38 -3.36 1.56 9.12
CA PRO A 38 -3.95 1.10 10.37
C PRO A 38 -4.65 2.29 11.06
N ARG A 39 -5.92 2.14 11.44
CA ARG A 39 -6.68 3.24 12.07
C ARG A 39 -5.95 3.78 13.30
N SER A 40 -5.36 2.87 14.06
CA SER A 40 -4.50 3.15 15.20
C SER A 40 -3.33 4.08 14.89
N LEU A 41 -2.64 3.86 13.77
CA LEU A 41 -1.55 4.71 13.31
C LEU A 41 -2.08 6.04 12.77
N ALA A 42 -3.20 6.02 12.05
CA ALA A 42 -3.82 7.24 11.51
C ALA A 42 -4.18 8.24 12.62
N LEU A 43 -4.71 7.76 13.74
CA LEU A 43 -5.05 8.58 14.90
C LEU A 43 -3.84 9.20 15.61
N THR A 44 -2.65 8.59 15.45
CA THR A 44 -1.40 8.97 16.12
C THR A 44 -0.55 9.91 15.27
N VAL A 45 -0.37 9.57 13.99
CA VAL A 45 0.57 10.26 13.08
C VAL A 45 -0.11 11.41 12.35
N TYR A 46 -1.41 11.27 12.08
CA TYR A 46 -2.21 12.26 11.36
C TYR A 46 -3.30 12.85 12.26
N GLY A 47 -2.99 13.00 13.55
CA GLY A 47 -3.94 13.53 14.54
C GLY A 47 -4.44 14.95 14.23
N ASP A 48 -3.72 15.68 13.36
CA ASP A 48 -4.03 16.98 12.80
C ASP A 48 -4.93 16.94 11.55
N LEU A 49 -5.22 15.76 11.01
CA LEU A 49 -6.10 15.57 9.86
C LEU A 49 -7.45 14.98 10.28
N ASP A 50 -8.51 15.53 9.69
CA ASP A 50 -9.83 14.90 9.71
C ASP A 50 -9.81 13.67 8.80
N LEU A 51 -10.09 12.50 9.38
CA LEU A 51 -10.06 11.22 8.68
C LEU A 51 -11.45 10.85 8.18
N SER A 52 -11.57 10.63 6.87
CA SER A 52 -12.72 9.98 6.26
C SER A 52 -12.33 8.59 5.77
N VAL A 53 -13.07 7.57 6.19
CA VAL A 53 -12.81 6.17 5.84
C VAL A 53 -13.90 5.69 4.88
N MET A 54 -13.49 5.14 3.75
CA MET A 54 -14.38 4.45 2.81
C MET A 54 -14.12 2.94 2.93
N ASP A 55 -14.97 2.24 3.68
CA ASP A 55 -14.88 0.80 3.97
C ASP A 55 -15.85 -0.05 3.13
N GLU A 56 -16.79 0.58 2.45
CA GLU A 56 -17.73 -0.11 1.57
C GLU A 56 -17.16 -0.32 0.15
N MET A 57 -17.37 -1.53 -0.37
CA MET A 57 -17.02 -1.84 -1.75
C MET A 57 -18.07 -1.30 -2.72
N PRO A 58 -17.67 -0.81 -3.90
CA PRO A 58 -18.63 -0.41 -4.94
C PRO A 58 -19.60 -1.55 -5.29
N PRO A 59 -20.87 -1.23 -5.59
CA PRO A 59 -21.88 -2.25 -5.89
C PRO A 59 -21.46 -3.11 -7.09
N GLY A 60 -21.63 -4.42 -6.96
CA GLY A 60 -21.28 -5.39 -8.00
C GLY A 60 -19.84 -5.92 -7.94
N ARG A 61 -19.01 -5.42 -7.01
CA ARG A 61 -17.65 -5.94 -6.82
C ARG A 61 -17.68 -7.31 -6.14
N GLN A 62 -17.12 -8.32 -6.80
CA GLN A 62 -17.00 -9.67 -6.25
C GLN A 62 -15.75 -9.80 -5.38
N ALA A 63 -15.84 -10.63 -4.34
CA ALA A 63 -14.69 -10.99 -3.53
C ALA A 63 -13.67 -11.76 -4.37
N ILE A 64 -12.38 -11.47 -4.15
CA ILE A 64 -11.29 -12.09 -4.90
C ILE A 64 -10.89 -13.37 -4.18
N ASP A 65 -10.92 -14.48 -4.92
CA ASP A 65 -10.63 -15.79 -4.39
C ASP A 65 -9.11 -15.97 -4.25
N THR A 66 -8.61 -15.87 -3.02
CA THR A 66 -7.17 -15.79 -2.73
C THR A 66 -6.66 -17.13 -2.23
N HIS A 67 -5.59 -17.63 -2.86
CA HIS A 67 -5.03 -18.94 -2.56
C HIS A 67 -3.51 -18.87 -2.48
N VAL A 68 -2.93 -19.57 -1.51
CA VAL A 68 -1.49 -19.82 -1.44
C VAL A 68 -1.21 -21.19 -2.04
N PHE A 69 -0.27 -21.25 -2.98
CA PHE A 69 0.18 -22.49 -3.62
C PHE A 69 1.60 -22.80 -3.18
N PHE A 70 1.91 -24.08 -3.00
CA PHE A 70 3.30 -24.47 -2.81
C PHE A 70 4.09 -24.27 -4.12
N PRO A 71 5.41 -24.00 -4.08
CA PRO A 71 6.24 -23.85 -5.28
C PRO A 71 6.12 -25.04 -6.26
N ARG A 72 5.96 -26.25 -5.74
CA ARG A 72 5.75 -27.50 -6.51
C ARG A 72 4.42 -27.54 -7.27
N GLU A 73 3.45 -26.75 -6.86
CA GLU A 73 2.11 -26.66 -7.47
C GLU A 73 2.01 -25.53 -8.51
N ARG A 74 3.12 -24.89 -8.87
CA ARG A 74 3.15 -23.80 -9.85
C ARG A 74 2.46 -24.16 -11.17
N GLU A 75 2.60 -25.39 -11.65
CA GLU A 75 1.90 -25.85 -12.86
C GLU A 75 0.37 -25.81 -12.74
N ARG A 76 -0.17 -26.00 -11.52
CA ARG A 76 -1.61 -25.87 -11.24
C ARG A 76 -2.06 -24.42 -11.33
N ALA A 77 -1.25 -23.47 -10.85
CA ALA A 77 -1.50 -22.04 -11.03
C ALA A 77 -1.49 -21.66 -12.52
N TYR A 78 -0.51 -22.16 -13.29
CA TYR A 78 -0.46 -21.96 -14.74
C TYR A 78 -1.64 -22.59 -15.48
N ALA A 79 -2.13 -23.76 -15.05
CA ALA A 79 -3.34 -24.36 -15.59
C ALA A 79 -4.58 -23.48 -15.35
N LEU A 80 -4.69 -22.88 -14.16
CA LEU A 80 -5.76 -21.93 -13.86
C LEU A 80 -5.67 -20.68 -14.75
N ILE A 81 -4.48 -20.11 -14.94
CA ILE A 81 -4.26 -19.00 -15.88
C ILE A 81 -4.70 -19.40 -17.28
N ARG A 82 -4.24 -20.56 -17.80
CA ARG A 82 -4.66 -21.06 -19.13
C ARG A 82 -6.18 -21.15 -19.26
N SER A 83 -6.88 -21.64 -18.23
CA SER A 83 -8.35 -21.73 -18.25
C SER A 83 -9.02 -20.36 -18.39
N GLN A 84 -8.51 -19.32 -17.70
CA GLN A 84 -9.05 -17.96 -17.81
C GLN A 84 -8.71 -17.32 -19.15
N LEU A 85 -7.51 -17.53 -19.68
CA LEU A 85 -7.11 -17.03 -20.99
C LEU A 85 -7.96 -17.64 -22.12
N GLN A 86 -8.34 -18.93 -22.01
CA GLN A 86 -9.27 -19.57 -22.95
C GLN A 86 -10.66 -18.92 -22.97
N LEU A 87 -11.07 -18.30 -21.86
CA LEU A 87 -12.30 -17.51 -21.75
C LEU A 87 -12.13 -16.06 -22.26
N GLY A 88 -10.98 -15.72 -22.86
CA GLY A 88 -10.68 -14.38 -23.36
C GLY A 88 -10.29 -13.37 -22.28
N ARG A 89 -9.90 -13.86 -21.09
CA ARG A 89 -9.48 -13.02 -19.95
C ARG A 89 -7.98 -12.77 -19.98
N GLN A 90 -7.53 -11.92 -19.06
CA GLN A 90 -6.13 -11.54 -18.93
C GLN A 90 -5.60 -11.83 -17.53
N ALA A 91 -4.27 -11.91 -17.42
CA ALA A 91 -3.58 -12.21 -16.18
C ALA A 91 -2.41 -11.26 -15.92
N PHE A 92 -2.16 -10.97 -14.64
CA PHE A 92 -0.91 -10.38 -14.17
C PHE A 92 -0.04 -11.47 -13.56
N ILE A 93 1.27 -11.40 -13.80
CA ILE A 93 2.29 -12.21 -13.10
C ILE A 93 3.32 -11.26 -12.54
N ILE A 94 3.41 -11.18 -11.21
CA ILE A 94 4.28 -10.27 -10.49
C ILE A 94 5.45 -11.04 -9.89
N TYR A 95 6.65 -10.52 -10.09
CA TYR A 95 7.89 -11.04 -9.51
C TYR A 95 8.47 -10.03 -8.50
N PRO A 96 9.05 -10.49 -7.39
CA PRO A 96 9.66 -9.62 -6.41
C PRO A 96 10.94 -9.01 -6.93
N LEU A 97 11.31 -7.88 -6.35
CA LEU A 97 12.66 -7.36 -6.44
C LEU A 97 13.49 -8.11 -5.39
N VAL A 98 14.33 -9.05 -5.81
CA VAL A 98 15.29 -9.69 -4.91
C VAL A 98 16.54 -8.81 -4.86
N GLU A 99 17.04 -8.49 -3.66
CA GLU A 99 18.11 -7.52 -3.37
C GLU A 99 19.51 -7.96 -3.86
N GLU A 100 19.66 -8.34 -5.12
CA GLU A 100 20.97 -8.58 -5.74
C GLU A 100 21.26 -7.52 -6.81
N SER A 101 21.30 -6.24 -6.42
CA SER A 101 21.60 -5.09 -7.29
C SER A 101 20.49 -4.77 -8.32
N GLU A 102 20.30 -3.48 -8.63
CA GLU A 102 19.35 -3.05 -9.67
C GLU A 102 19.56 -3.75 -11.02
N ASN A 103 20.79 -4.19 -11.32
CA ASN A 103 21.11 -4.94 -12.53
C ASN A 103 20.46 -6.33 -12.58
N SER A 104 20.28 -7.01 -11.45
CA SER A 104 19.63 -8.32 -11.38
C SER A 104 18.11 -8.24 -11.45
N GLU A 105 17.51 -7.13 -11.00
CA GLU A 105 16.06 -6.90 -11.00
C GLU A 105 15.41 -7.07 -12.38
N SER A 106 16.00 -6.41 -13.39
CA SER A 106 15.52 -6.52 -14.77
C SER A 106 15.85 -7.87 -15.38
N LEU A 107 16.94 -8.51 -14.98
CA LEU A 107 17.34 -9.81 -15.54
C LEU A 107 16.35 -10.91 -15.14
N ALA A 108 15.98 -11.01 -13.85
CA ALA A 108 15.07 -12.07 -13.40
C ALA A 108 13.68 -11.99 -14.06
N ALA A 109 13.08 -10.79 -14.13
CA ALA A 109 11.79 -10.61 -14.78
C ALA A 109 11.86 -10.81 -16.31
N VAL A 110 12.96 -10.43 -16.96
CA VAL A 110 13.18 -10.68 -18.39
C VAL A 110 13.36 -12.17 -18.67
N GLU A 111 14.19 -12.86 -17.88
CA GLU A 111 14.44 -14.29 -18.00
C GLU A 111 13.17 -15.11 -17.81
N GLU A 112 12.39 -14.78 -16.77
CA GLU A 112 11.11 -15.44 -16.52
C GLU A 112 10.08 -15.09 -17.59
N TYR A 113 10.02 -13.84 -18.06
CA TYR A 113 9.19 -13.48 -19.22
C TYR A 113 9.53 -14.33 -20.45
N GLU A 114 10.82 -14.48 -20.78
CA GLU A 114 11.26 -15.29 -21.91
C GLU A 114 10.88 -16.77 -21.73
N ARG A 115 11.10 -17.33 -20.54
CA ARG A 115 10.74 -18.71 -20.21
C ARG A 115 9.23 -18.92 -20.32
N LEU A 116 8.43 -18.01 -19.77
CA LEU A 116 6.98 -18.06 -19.84
C LEU A 116 6.50 -18.01 -21.29
N GLN A 117 7.03 -17.09 -22.10
CA GLN A 117 6.66 -16.94 -23.51
C GLN A 117 7.10 -18.14 -24.36
N LYS A 118 8.27 -18.73 -24.11
CA LYS A 118 8.82 -19.85 -24.90
C LYS A 118 8.23 -21.20 -24.51
N THR A 119 8.00 -21.43 -23.22
CA THR A 119 7.74 -22.79 -22.70
C THR A 119 6.35 -22.96 -22.11
N ILE A 120 5.82 -21.97 -21.40
CA ILE A 120 4.59 -22.15 -20.59
C ILE A 120 3.33 -21.64 -21.33
N PHE A 121 3.46 -20.52 -22.02
CA PHE A 121 2.37 -19.82 -22.71
C PHE A 121 2.73 -19.46 -24.17
N PRO A 122 3.26 -20.39 -24.99
CA PRO A 122 3.71 -20.08 -26.36
C PRO A 122 2.59 -19.61 -27.29
N GLN A 123 1.34 -19.97 -27.00
CA GLN A 123 0.17 -19.56 -27.79
C GLN A 123 -0.41 -18.19 -27.41
N TYR A 124 0.13 -17.51 -26.39
CA TYR A 124 -0.39 -16.23 -25.90
C TYR A 124 0.66 -15.12 -26.04
N THR A 125 0.18 -13.89 -26.22
CA THR A 125 1.01 -12.68 -26.21
C THR A 125 1.29 -12.27 -24.77
N LEU A 126 2.56 -12.25 -24.37
CA LEU A 126 3.00 -11.69 -23.10
C LEU A 126 3.51 -10.25 -23.30
N GLY A 127 3.37 -9.44 -22.27
CA GLY A 127 4.01 -8.13 -22.13
C GLY A 127 4.94 -8.14 -20.93
N LEU A 128 5.98 -7.32 -20.99
CA LEU A 128 6.92 -7.13 -19.89
C LEU A 128 6.86 -5.68 -19.41
N LEU A 129 6.83 -5.48 -18.10
CA LEU A 129 6.92 -4.15 -17.48
C LEU A 129 7.89 -4.18 -16.30
N HIS A 130 8.95 -3.37 -16.33
CA HIS A 130 9.87 -3.24 -15.20
C HIS A 130 10.36 -1.81 -15.00
N GLY A 131 10.99 -1.54 -13.85
CA GLY A 131 11.39 -0.19 -13.42
C GLY A 131 12.25 0.57 -14.42
N ARG A 132 13.18 -0.13 -15.09
CA ARG A 132 14.12 0.46 -16.05
C ARG A 132 13.54 0.84 -17.42
N MET A 133 12.32 0.43 -17.75
CA MET A 133 11.70 0.81 -19.02
C MET A 133 11.43 2.31 -19.04
N LYS A 134 11.54 2.92 -20.23
CA LYS A 134 11.16 4.32 -20.40
C LYS A 134 9.66 4.47 -20.17
N THR A 135 9.24 5.65 -19.71
CA THR A 135 7.81 5.94 -19.46
C THR A 135 6.96 5.67 -20.69
N GLU A 136 7.41 6.09 -21.87
CA GLU A 136 6.71 5.86 -23.15
C GLU A 136 6.52 4.36 -23.47
N GLU A 137 7.51 3.52 -23.16
CA GLU A 137 7.45 2.07 -23.37
C GLU A 137 6.47 1.42 -22.38
N LYS A 138 6.48 1.87 -21.12
CA LYS A 138 5.53 1.41 -20.09
C LYS A 138 4.09 1.75 -20.50
N ASP A 139 3.87 2.98 -20.96
CA ASP A 139 2.55 3.45 -21.39
C ASP A 139 2.04 2.67 -22.61
N ASP A 140 2.92 2.36 -23.58
CA ASP A 140 2.57 1.52 -24.73
C ASP A 140 2.18 0.10 -24.31
N VAL A 141 2.99 -0.57 -23.49
CA VAL A 141 2.68 -1.92 -22.99
C VAL A 141 1.36 -1.93 -22.22
N MET A 142 1.14 -0.94 -21.35
CA MET A 142 -0.11 -0.84 -20.58
C MET A 142 -1.33 -0.55 -21.46
N ARG A 143 -1.18 0.25 -22.51
CA ARG A 143 -2.23 0.48 -23.51
C ARG A 143 -2.58 -0.82 -24.23
N ARG A 144 -1.58 -1.53 -24.76
CA ARG A 144 -1.76 -2.80 -25.47
C ARG A 144 -2.37 -3.89 -24.58
N PHE A 145 -2.02 -3.89 -23.29
CA PHE A 145 -2.66 -4.75 -22.31
C PHE A 145 -4.12 -4.35 -22.08
N ARG A 146 -4.44 -3.07 -21.90
CA ARG A 146 -5.84 -2.62 -21.79
C ARG A 146 -6.68 -2.98 -23.02
N ASP A 147 -6.09 -2.86 -24.21
CA ASP A 147 -6.73 -3.13 -25.50
C ASP A 147 -6.80 -4.64 -25.85
N ARG A 148 -6.38 -5.51 -24.91
CA ARG A 148 -6.41 -6.99 -25.01
C ARG A 148 -5.49 -7.58 -26.08
N GLU A 149 -4.52 -6.82 -26.57
CA GLU A 149 -3.47 -7.35 -27.46
C GLU A 149 -2.48 -8.24 -26.69
N ILE A 150 -2.26 -7.90 -25.41
CA ILE A 150 -1.43 -8.65 -24.48
C ILE A 150 -2.36 -9.44 -23.55
N HIS A 151 -2.14 -10.74 -23.46
CA HIS A 151 -2.95 -11.66 -22.65
C HIS A 151 -2.45 -11.73 -21.21
N ILE A 152 -1.12 -11.70 -21.04
CA ILE A 152 -0.47 -11.80 -19.74
C ILE A 152 0.55 -10.66 -19.60
N LEU A 153 0.44 -9.87 -18.53
CA LEU A 153 1.45 -8.87 -18.19
C LEU A 153 2.38 -9.41 -17.10
N VAL A 154 3.64 -9.63 -17.46
CA VAL A 154 4.72 -9.98 -16.54
C VAL A 154 5.35 -8.68 -16.04
N SER A 155 5.47 -8.53 -14.73
CA SER A 155 6.04 -7.30 -14.19
C SER A 155 6.72 -7.48 -12.83
N THR A 156 7.59 -6.53 -12.49
CA THR A 156 8.08 -6.36 -11.12
C THR A 156 7.07 -5.57 -10.28
N SER A 157 7.44 -5.17 -9.06
CA SER A 157 6.62 -4.33 -8.16
C SER A 157 6.19 -2.97 -8.74
N VAL A 158 6.59 -2.63 -9.97
CA VAL A 158 6.33 -1.35 -10.63
C VAL A 158 4.88 -1.23 -11.16
N VAL A 159 4.07 -2.30 -11.14
CA VAL A 159 2.62 -2.25 -11.44
C VAL A 159 1.82 -1.45 -10.39
N GLU A 160 2.46 -0.81 -9.43
CA GLU A 160 1.80 0.09 -8.48
C GLU A 160 1.06 1.28 -9.13
N VAL A 161 1.24 1.59 -10.43
CA VAL A 161 0.62 2.77 -11.05
C VAL A 161 -0.69 2.46 -11.78
N GLY A 162 -1.80 2.90 -11.15
CA GLY A 162 -2.98 3.55 -11.76
C GLY A 162 -3.86 2.88 -12.82
N VAL A 163 -3.46 1.79 -13.49
CA VAL A 163 -4.24 1.31 -14.65
C VAL A 163 -5.31 0.29 -14.25
N ASP A 164 -6.55 0.61 -14.58
CA ASP A 164 -7.70 -0.29 -14.48
C ASP A 164 -7.79 -1.19 -15.72
N VAL A 165 -7.81 -2.51 -15.51
CA VAL A 165 -8.03 -3.50 -16.58
C VAL A 165 -9.14 -4.45 -16.12
N PRO A 166 -10.42 -4.15 -16.40
CA PRO A 166 -11.56 -4.94 -15.90
C PRO A 166 -11.58 -6.40 -16.38
N ASN A 167 -10.90 -6.70 -17.50
CA ASN A 167 -10.80 -8.04 -18.07
C ASN A 167 -9.66 -8.89 -17.45
N ALA A 168 -8.83 -8.30 -16.60
CA ALA A 168 -7.81 -9.02 -15.84
C ALA A 168 -8.46 -9.71 -14.63
N THR A 169 -8.46 -11.04 -14.65
CA THR A 169 -9.14 -11.87 -13.65
C THR A 169 -8.17 -12.65 -12.77
N ILE A 170 -6.91 -12.82 -13.20
CA ILE A 170 -5.88 -13.50 -12.41
C ILE A 170 -4.77 -12.53 -12.02
N MET A 171 -4.43 -12.52 -10.74
CA MET A 171 -3.20 -11.95 -10.20
C MET A 171 -2.36 -13.10 -9.65
N LEU A 172 -1.23 -13.43 -10.28
CA LEU A 172 -0.24 -14.36 -9.77
C LEU A 172 0.95 -13.57 -9.21
N ILE A 173 1.35 -13.86 -7.98
CA ILE A 173 2.50 -13.25 -7.32
C ILE A 173 3.48 -14.38 -6.99
N GLU A 174 4.58 -14.44 -7.73
CA GLU A 174 5.73 -15.29 -7.41
C GLU A 174 6.55 -14.63 -6.29
N GLY A 175 7.31 -15.43 -5.53
CA GLY A 175 8.04 -14.97 -4.35
C GLY A 175 7.20 -14.12 -3.38
N ALA A 176 5.93 -14.48 -3.19
CA ALA A 176 4.95 -13.68 -2.45
C ALA A 176 5.40 -13.30 -1.01
N ASN A 177 6.26 -14.12 -0.40
CA ASN A 177 6.86 -13.89 0.91
C ASN A 177 7.81 -12.68 0.98
N HIS A 178 8.26 -12.15 -0.15
CA HIS A 178 9.12 -10.97 -0.21
C HIS A 178 8.35 -9.65 -0.13
N PHE A 179 7.04 -9.68 -0.31
CA PHE A 179 6.20 -8.48 -0.28
C PHE A 179 5.57 -8.25 1.10
N GLY A 180 5.37 -6.96 1.44
CA GLY A 180 4.58 -6.60 2.61
C GLY A 180 3.08 -6.81 2.38
N LEU A 181 2.29 -6.93 3.46
CA LEU A 181 0.84 -7.13 3.38
C LEU A 181 0.12 -6.03 2.59
N ALA A 182 0.55 -4.78 2.77
CA ALA A 182 -0.01 -3.64 2.04
C ALA A 182 0.21 -3.75 0.53
N GLN A 183 1.39 -4.21 0.08
CA GLN A 183 1.68 -4.39 -1.35
C GLN A 183 0.89 -5.57 -1.93
N LEU A 184 0.83 -6.70 -1.22
CA LEU A 184 0.01 -7.84 -1.62
C LEU A 184 -1.48 -7.46 -1.74
N HIS A 185 -1.98 -6.64 -0.80
CA HIS A 185 -3.34 -6.09 -0.86
C HIS A 185 -3.56 -5.22 -2.10
N GLN A 186 -2.64 -4.30 -2.38
CA GLN A 186 -2.71 -3.47 -3.59
C GLN A 186 -2.71 -4.30 -4.86
N PHE A 187 -1.82 -5.29 -5.00
CA PHE A 187 -1.77 -6.19 -6.16
C PHE A 187 -3.07 -6.97 -6.30
N ARG A 188 -3.59 -7.54 -5.21
CA ARG A 188 -4.91 -8.18 -5.21
C ARG A 188 -5.99 -7.23 -5.72
N GLY A 189 -5.98 -5.97 -5.28
CA GLY A 189 -6.94 -4.95 -5.70
C GLY A 189 -6.88 -4.53 -7.18
N ARG A 190 -5.85 -4.96 -7.94
CA ARG A 190 -5.74 -4.72 -9.40
C ARG A 190 -6.61 -5.65 -10.24
N VAL A 191 -7.08 -6.76 -9.67
CA VAL A 191 -8.06 -7.66 -10.31
C VAL A 191 -9.43 -7.54 -9.64
N GLY A 192 -10.45 -8.19 -10.21
CA GLY A 192 -11.81 -8.13 -9.65
C GLY A 192 -12.51 -6.79 -9.85
N ARG A 193 -12.16 -6.09 -10.95
CA ARG A 193 -12.82 -4.83 -11.36
C ARG A 193 -13.96 -5.04 -12.36
N GLY A 194 -14.04 -6.22 -12.98
CA GLY A 194 -15.16 -6.66 -13.79
C GLY A 194 -16.22 -7.44 -12.99
N GLN A 195 -17.19 -8.03 -13.71
CA GLN A 195 -18.22 -8.90 -13.13
C GLN A 195 -17.77 -10.36 -12.99
N ASP A 196 -16.60 -10.69 -13.53
CA ASP A 196 -16.08 -12.05 -13.56
C ASP A 196 -15.33 -12.40 -12.29
N LYS A 197 -15.49 -13.65 -11.85
CA LYS A 197 -14.79 -14.16 -10.68
C LYS A 197 -13.28 -14.04 -10.89
N SER A 198 -12.62 -13.37 -9.96
CA SER A 198 -11.19 -13.11 -10.02
C SER A 198 -10.44 -13.86 -8.93
N PHE A 199 -9.19 -14.19 -9.20
CA PHE A 199 -8.35 -15.00 -8.32
C PHE A 199 -7.02 -14.31 -8.05
N CYS A 200 -6.56 -14.41 -6.81
CA CYS A 200 -5.23 -13.99 -6.39
C CYS A 200 -4.45 -15.24 -5.96
N LEU A 201 -3.36 -15.54 -6.67
CA LEU A 201 -2.55 -16.72 -6.48
C LEU A 201 -1.20 -16.28 -5.91
N LEU A 202 -0.87 -16.78 -4.73
CA LEU A 202 0.35 -16.43 -4.01
C LEU A 202 1.28 -17.65 -4.01
N ILE A 203 2.46 -17.54 -4.61
CA ILE A 203 3.49 -18.58 -4.60
C ILE A 203 4.71 -18.01 -3.88
N PRO A 204 5.09 -18.53 -2.69
CA PRO A 204 6.35 -18.17 -2.07
C PRO A 204 7.53 -18.87 -2.76
N ASP A 205 8.76 -18.45 -2.46
CA ASP A 205 9.95 -19.04 -3.08
C ASP A 205 10.31 -20.42 -2.52
N THR A 206 9.98 -20.66 -1.24
CA THR A 206 10.23 -21.93 -0.56
C THR A 206 8.95 -22.53 0.00
N ALA A 207 8.94 -23.86 0.17
CA ALA A 207 7.78 -24.56 0.74
C ALA A 207 7.51 -24.15 2.20
N ASP A 208 8.57 -23.89 2.98
CA ASP A 208 8.45 -23.48 4.39
C ASP A 208 7.82 -22.08 4.51
N ALA A 209 8.02 -21.23 3.52
CA ALA A 209 7.41 -19.89 3.47
C ALA A 209 5.91 -19.91 3.12
N VAL A 210 5.31 -21.07 2.83
CA VAL A 210 3.84 -21.18 2.66
C VAL A 210 3.10 -20.97 3.98
N GLU A 211 3.70 -21.36 5.10
CA GLU A 211 3.15 -21.12 6.45
C GLU A 211 3.40 -19.70 6.96
N ASN A 212 3.86 -18.80 6.08
CA ASN A 212 4.07 -17.40 6.42
C ASN A 212 2.74 -16.77 6.86
N GLU A 213 2.71 -16.27 8.09
CA GLU A 213 1.54 -15.62 8.70
C GLU A 213 0.95 -14.51 7.82
N ARG A 214 1.78 -13.79 7.05
CA ARG A 214 1.30 -12.76 6.12
C ARG A 214 0.50 -13.34 4.97
N LEU A 215 0.96 -14.45 4.38
CA LEU A 215 0.25 -15.11 3.30
C LEU A 215 -1.05 -15.72 3.79
N ALA A 216 -1.06 -16.31 5.00
CA ALA A 216 -2.28 -16.77 5.66
C ALA A 216 -3.26 -15.62 5.90
N ALA A 217 -2.78 -14.48 6.41
CA ALA A 217 -3.61 -13.30 6.63
C ALA A 217 -4.27 -12.79 5.33
N MET A 218 -3.53 -12.81 4.20
CA MET A 218 -4.08 -12.45 2.89
C MET A 218 -5.21 -13.35 2.41
N VAL A 219 -5.23 -14.62 2.81
CA VAL A 219 -6.31 -15.57 2.50
C VAL A 219 -7.51 -15.38 3.42
N GLU A 220 -7.27 -15.12 4.70
CA GLU A 220 -8.33 -14.99 5.71
C GLU A 220 -9.26 -13.79 5.50
N THR A 221 -8.72 -12.67 4.99
CA THR A 221 -9.50 -11.43 4.89
C THR A 221 -9.25 -10.66 3.60
N ASN A 222 -10.35 -10.09 3.09
CA ASN A 222 -10.30 -9.12 1.99
C ASN A 222 -10.19 -7.66 2.48
N ASP A 223 -10.40 -7.43 3.76
CA ASP A 223 -10.38 -6.10 4.37
C ASP A 223 -8.94 -5.58 4.48
N GLY A 224 -8.69 -4.45 3.82
CA GLY A 224 -7.41 -3.79 3.85
C GLY A 224 -7.02 -3.30 5.24
N PHE A 225 -7.98 -2.78 6.03
CA PHE A 225 -7.70 -2.23 7.35
C PHE A 225 -7.23 -3.31 8.32
N VAL A 226 -7.84 -4.49 8.28
CA VAL A 226 -7.41 -5.65 9.09
C VAL A 226 -6.00 -6.09 8.70
N LEU A 227 -5.69 -6.12 7.40
CA LEU A 227 -4.34 -6.47 6.93
C LEU A 227 -3.29 -5.43 7.34
N ALA A 228 -3.66 -4.16 7.31
CA ALA A 228 -2.79 -3.08 7.77
C ALA A 228 -2.52 -3.17 9.27
N GLU A 229 -3.55 -3.42 10.09
CA GLU A 229 -3.39 -3.62 11.54
C GLU A 229 -2.43 -4.78 11.84
N ARG A 230 -2.60 -5.93 11.16
CA ARG A 230 -1.68 -7.08 11.28
C ARG A 230 -0.26 -6.75 10.82
N ASP A 231 -0.09 -5.99 9.74
CA ASP A 231 1.23 -5.54 9.26
C ASP A 231 1.93 -4.65 10.30
N LEU A 232 1.18 -3.75 10.94
CA LEU A 232 1.68 -2.86 12.00
C LEU A 232 2.08 -3.64 13.25
N GLU A 233 1.28 -4.63 13.66
CA GLU A 233 1.59 -5.50 14.80
C GLU A 233 2.90 -6.28 14.58
N GLN A 234 3.12 -6.78 13.37
CA GLN A 234 4.32 -7.54 13.02
C GLN A 234 5.58 -6.68 12.86
N ARG A 235 5.47 -5.52 12.21
CA ARG A 235 6.62 -4.62 11.96
C ARG A 235 6.95 -3.73 13.17
N GLY A 236 5.96 -3.47 14.01
CA GLY A 236 6.05 -2.45 15.04
C GLY A 236 5.91 -1.03 14.46
N PRO A 237 5.28 -0.10 15.19
CA PRO A 237 5.02 1.26 14.71
C PRO A 237 6.27 2.14 14.49
N GLY A 238 7.45 1.71 14.94
CA GLY A 238 8.71 2.46 14.80
C GLY A 238 9.25 2.55 13.36
N ASP A 239 9.04 1.50 12.54
CA ASP A 239 9.51 1.47 11.15
C ASP A 239 8.64 2.32 10.21
N PHE A 240 7.34 2.45 10.53
CA PHE A 240 6.39 3.22 9.72
C PHE A 240 6.62 4.74 9.80
N LEU A 241 7.22 5.20 10.90
CA LEU A 241 7.42 6.63 11.17
C LEU A 241 8.58 7.25 10.40
N GLY A 242 9.46 6.45 9.76
CA GLY A 242 10.56 6.92 8.92
C GLY A 242 11.58 7.77 9.68
N THR A 243 12.82 7.28 9.81
CA THR A 243 13.98 8.00 10.39
C THR A 243 13.71 8.65 11.75
N ARG A 244 14.18 8.01 12.83
CA ARG A 244 14.44 8.61 14.17
C ARG A 244 14.49 10.15 14.11
N GLN A 245 13.36 10.80 14.28
CA GLN A 245 13.33 12.25 14.39
C GLN A 245 13.97 12.56 15.72
N SER A 246 15.22 13.04 15.63
CA SER A 246 16.14 13.30 16.73
C SER A 246 15.64 14.31 17.77
N GLY A 247 14.41 14.83 17.63
CA GLY A 247 13.74 15.69 18.60
C GLY A 247 12.66 15.01 19.46
N TYR A 248 12.21 13.78 19.15
CA TYR A 248 11.12 13.12 19.88
C TYR A 248 11.59 12.26 21.08
N SER A 249 12.89 12.31 21.40
CA SER A 249 13.54 11.47 22.40
C SER A 249 13.27 11.85 23.88
N GLU A 250 12.31 12.74 24.17
CA GLU A 250 12.09 13.25 25.55
C GLU A 250 10.89 12.66 26.30
N LEU A 251 10.06 11.82 25.67
CA LEU A 251 8.93 11.18 26.36
C LEU A 251 9.44 10.08 27.31
N ARG A 252 9.58 10.39 28.60
CA ARG A 252 10.09 9.46 29.63
C ARG A 252 9.11 8.36 30.03
N LEU A 253 7.81 8.55 29.79
CA LEU A 253 6.72 7.73 30.32
C LEU A 253 5.75 7.22 29.23
N ALA A 254 5.91 7.65 27.99
CA ALA A 254 5.01 7.32 26.90
C ALA A 254 5.82 6.90 25.68
N SER A 255 5.46 5.75 25.11
CA SER A 255 5.94 5.36 23.81
C SER A 255 4.93 5.82 22.76
N LEU A 256 5.40 6.43 21.67
CA LEU A 256 4.55 6.75 20.50
C LEU A 256 4.01 5.49 19.80
N THR A 257 4.39 4.31 20.30
CA THR A 257 3.91 3.01 19.90
C THR A 257 2.67 2.55 20.68
N ASP A 258 2.31 3.22 21.80
CA ASP A 258 1.13 2.89 22.60
C ASP A 258 -0.10 3.64 22.08
N ILE A 259 -0.72 3.02 21.09
CA ILE A 259 -1.94 3.51 20.43
C ILE A 259 -3.04 3.82 21.45
N HIS A 260 -3.21 2.98 22.47
CA HIS A 260 -4.31 3.13 23.43
C HIS A 260 -4.10 4.36 24.32
N LEU A 261 -2.86 4.61 24.74
CA LEU A 261 -2.51 5.82 25.48
C LEU A 261 -2.67 7.08 24.61
N ILE A 262 -2.30 7.01 23.34
CA ILE A 262 -2.43 8.13 22.38
C ILE A 262 -3.90 8.48 22.14
N GLU A 263 -4.77 7.49 21.93
CA GLU A 263 -6.21 7.72 21.77
C GLU A 263 -6.83 8.38 23.01
N LYS A 264 -6.44 7.93 24.22
CA LYS A 264 -6.91 8.54 25.47
C LYS A 264 -6.43 9.98 25.61
N ALA A 265 -5.14 10.23 25.34
CA ALA A 265 -4.56 11.56 25.39
C ALA A 265 -5.26 12.50 24.40
N ARG A 266 -5.55 12.04 23.17
CA ARG A 266 -6.28 12.81 22.16
C ARG A 266 -7.69 13.17 22.61
N ARG A 267 -8.47 12.21 23.11
CA ARG A 267 -9.84 12.49 23.59
C ARG A 267 -9.85 13.52 24.71
N LEU A 268 -8.90 13.42 25.64
CA LEU A 268 -8.74 14.41 26.72
C LEU A 268 -8.35 15.78 26.17
N ALA A 269 -7.41 15.85 25.23
CA ALA A 269 -7.01 17.09 24.60
C ALA A 269 -8.18 17.75 23.84
N GLN A 270 -8.95 16.98 23.07
CA GLN A 270 -10.10 17.50 22.33
C GLN A 270 -11.20 18.03 23.27
N SER A 271 -11.55 17.26 24.31
CA SER A 271 -12.48 17.72 25.34
C SER A 271 -11.99 18.98 26.07
N LEU A 272 -10.67 19.13 26.21
CA LEU A 272 -10.07 20.31 26.81
C LEU A 272 -10.16 21.51 25.87
N PHE A 273 -9.85 21.35 24.59
CA PHE A 273 -9.94 22.40 23.57
C PHE A 273 -11.38 22.92 23.38
N GLU A 274 -12.39 22.06 23.48
CA GLU A 274 -13.80 22.48 23.43
C GLU A 274 -14.17 23.40 24.60
N GLN A 275 -13.51 23.26 25.75
CA GLN A 275 -13.81 24.00 26.97
C GLN A 275 -12.91 25.23 27.16
N ASP A 276 -11.63 25.11 26.78
CA ASP A 276 -10.61 26.13 26.97
C ASP A 276 -9.60 26.09 25.81
N PRO A 277 -9.97 26.64 24.62
CA PRO A 277 -9.15 26.55 23.42
C PRO A 277 -7.76 27.17 23.56
N GLU A 278 -7.65 28.22 24.38
CA GLU A 278 -6.41 28.98 24.59
C GLU A 278 -5.65 28.54 25.85
N LEU A 279 -6.11 27.50 26.55
CA LEU A 279 -5.58 27.09 27.85
C LEU A 279 -5.50 28.26 28.87
N ALA A 280 -6.46 29.18 28.82
CA ALA A 280 -6.46 30.42 29.58
C ALA A 280 -6.99 30.25 31.01
N ARG A 281 -7.67 29.14 31.32
CA ARG A 281 -8.22 28.89 32.65
C ARG A 281 -7.10 28.70 33.67
N PRO A 282 -7.28 29.18 34.93
CA PRO A 282 -6.26 29.07 35.98
C PRO A 282 -5.80 27.63 36.22
N GLU A 283 -6.71 26.66 36.08
CA GLU A 283 -6.51 25.23 36.27
C GLU A 283 -5.57 24.61 35.22
N HIS A 284 -5.47 25.21 34.03
CA HIS A 284 -4.70 24.68 32.90
C HIS A 284 -3.32 25.33 32.72
N ARG A 285 -2.94 26.30 33.58
CA ARG A 285 -1.67 27.02 33.45
C ARG A 285 -0.43 26.13 33.42
N ILE A 286 -0.41 25.06 34.22
CA ILE A 286 0.71 24.12 34.27
C ILE A 286 0.83 23.36 32.95
N LEU A 287 -0.31 22.98 32.36
CA LEU A 287 -0.34 22.32 31.06
C LEU A 287 0.09 23.26 29.95
N ALA A 288 -0.38 24.52 29.95
CA ALA A 288 0.04 25.54 29.00
C ALA A 288 1.57 25.76 29.02
N ALA A 289 2.16 25.84 30.21
CA ALA A 289 3.61 25.95 30.37
C ALA A 289 4.37 24.69 29.88
N ALA A 290 3.79 23.50 30.09
CA ALA A 290 4.37 22.25 29.60
C ALA A 290 4.33 22.16 28.06
N VAL A 291 3.23 22.57 27.44
CA VAL A 291 3.09 22.65 25.97
C VAL A 291 4.08 23.66 25.39
N GLN A 292 4.16 24.89 25.93
CA GLN A 292 5.16 25.87 25.47
C GLN A 292 6.59 25.34 25.58
N ARG A 293 6.92 24.63 26.66
CA ARG A 293 8.25 24.04 26.86
C ARG A 293 8.54 22.92 25.86
N PHE A 294 7.55 22.09 25.52
CA PHE A 294 7.73 20.96 24.62
C PHE A 294 7.87 21.39 23.15
N TRP A 295 7.09 22.38 22.69
CA TRP A 295 7.16 22.88 21.31
C TRP A 295 8.24 23.97 21.10
N GLY A 296 8.65 24.71 22.13
CA GLY A 296 9.66 25.78 22.02
C GLY A 296 9.27 26.88 21.01
N ASP A 297 10.26 27.56 20.42
CA ASP A 297 10.10 28.53 19.30
C ASP A 297 9.88 27.83 17.93
N ARG A 298 9.77 26.50 17.90
CA ARG A 298 9.49 25.78 16.67
C ARG A 298 7.99 25.83 16.42
N GLN A 299 7.59 26.71 15.49
CA GLN A 299 6.31 26.57 14.82
C GLN A 299 6.20 25.14 14.30
N GLY A 300 5.28 24.37 14.86
CA GLY A 300 4.84 23.13 14.23
C GLY A 300 4.25 23.44 12.85
N ASP A 301 3.91 22.43 12.08
CA ASP A 301 3.23 22.52 10.77
C ASP A 301 1.85 23.26 10.80
N ILE A 302 1.52 23.92 11.92
CA ILE A 302 0.21 24.49 12.26
C ILE A 302 0.33 25.95 12.77
N SER A 303 1.38 26.68 12.38
CA SER A 303 1.39 28.15 12.50
C SER A 303 1.20 28.82 11.15
#